data_AF-A0A6H0UEF2-F1
#
_entry.id   AF-A0A6H0UEF2-F1
#
_cell.length_a   1.000
_cell.length_b   1.000
_cell.length_c   1.000
_cell.angle_alpha   90.00
_cell.angle_beta   90.00
_cell.angle_gamma   90.00
#
_symmetry.space_group_name_H-M   'P 1'
#
loop_
_entity.id
_entity.type
_entity.pdbx_description
1 polymer ?
#
loop_
_entity_poly.entity_id
_entity_poly.type
_entity_poly.pdbx_seq_one_letter_code
_entity_poly.pdbx_strand_id
1 'polypeptide(L)'
;MITQEDIDSYNKNHELFLTFLKKELVTNTFLFLGYSFKDNIILSCLSSIKQYLGEGATCHYTILKRESDDPEFQHFIYDIEKRYPIKILLVDTYDEIPEILNELKNKIQSKNIFFSGVFDSLPDDDEKFAKDICKKITYELFEREYKIFTGYGRTFGYYLSGNATQYLLTNNKEVERNLIIRPFQESMTSEEKTNYRKMLLSDCSVVIFMYGQKPDAKKNRTKYIVSDGMLEEFEIAKESGKYIIPVGSTGFVAKSIWNEVKSNLSKYAYLDKYIENLNSSDASLVVKTILQILNEISNHV
;
A
#
# COMPACT_ATOMS: atom_id res chain seq x y z
N MET A 1 34.60 -9.13 -1.02
CA MET A 1 35.85 -8.59 -0.45
C MET A 1 36.43 -9.66 0.43
N ILE A 2 37.72 -9.94 0.26
CA ILE A 2 38.40 -11.00 1.01
C ILE A 2 39.60 -10.43 1.78
N THR A 3 40.14 -9.28 1.38
CA THR A 3 41.28 -8.64 2.06
C THR A 3 40.99 -7.20 2.49
N GLN A 4 41.78 -6.69 3.44
CA GLN A 4 41.76 -5.27 3.82
C GLN A 4 42.17 -4.36 2.64
N GLU A 5 43.07 -4.84 1.78
CA GLU A 5 43.50 -4.15 0.57
C GLU A 5 42.34 -4.02 -0.45
N ASP A 6 41.45 -5.00 -0.54
CA ASP A 6 40.22 -4.90 -1.33
C ASP A 6 39.31 -3.77 -0.81
N ILE A 7 39.21 -3.62 0.53
CA ILE A 7 38.37 -2.59 1.18
C ILE A 7 38.97 -1.20 0.92
N ASP A 8 40.28 -1.05 1.11
CA ASP A 8 40.98 0.23 0.96
C ASP A 8 40.98 0.69 -0.50
N SER A 9 41.13 -0.25 -1.45
CA SER A 9 41.06 0.03 -2.88
C SER A 9 39.63 0.11 -3.43
N TYR A 10 38.62 -0.36 -2.69
CA TYR A 10 37.22 -0.39 -3.14
C TYR A 10 36.70 0.99 -3.50
N ASN A 11 36.97 1.99 -2.65
CA ASN A 11 36.54 3.37 -2.86
C ASN A 11 37.06 3.95 -4.19
N LYS A 12 38.25 3.53 -4.60
CA LYS A 12 38.89 3.99 -5.85
C LYS A 12 38.41 3.21 -7.06
N ASN A 13 38.24 1.89 -6.92
CA ASN A 13 37.86 1.01 -8.02
C ASN A 13 36.34 1.02 -8.31
N HIS A 14 35.52 1.48 -7.37
CA HIS A 14 34.04 1.46 -7.45
C HIS A 14 33.41 2.83 -7.17
N GLU A 15 34.13 3.92 -7.45
CA GLU A 15 33.68 5.30 -7.17
C GLU A 15 32.30 5.61 -7.78
N LEU A 16 32.04 5.18 -9.01
CA LEU A 16 30.72 5.36 -9.65
C LEU A 16 29.61 4.65 -8.85
N PHE A 17 29.84 3.41 -8.42
CA PHE A 17 28.86 2.66 -7.64
C PHE A 17 28.57 3.34 -6.30
N LEU A 18 29.61 3.79 -5.60
CA LEU A 18 29.45 4.53 -4.34
C LEU A 18 28.75 5.87 -4.54
N THR A 19 28.94 6.53 -5.68
CA THR A 19 28.21 7.75 -6.03
C THR A 19 26.72 7.47 -6.18
N PHE A 20 26.35 6.38 -6.88
CA PHE A 20 24.94 5.96 -6.97
C PHE A 20 24.38 5.54 -5.62
N LEU A 21 25.15 4.80 -4.80
CA LEU A 21 24.73 4.44 -3.45
C LEU A 21 24.48 5.67 -2.59
N LYS A 22 25.38 6.67 -2.63
CA LYS A 22 25.18 7.94 -1.90
C LYS A 22 23.91 8.65 -2.37
N LYS A 23 23.65 8.71 -3.67
CA LYS A 23 22.40 9.27 -4.21
C LYS A 23 21.20 8.55 -3.60
N GLU A 24 21.18 7.22 -3.60
CA GLU A 24 20.09 6.43 -3.04
C GLU A 24 19.93 6.65 -1.52
N LEU A 25 21.03 6.72 -0.77
CA LEU A 25 21.02 7.00 0.67
C LEU A 25 20.51 8.43 0.98
N VAL A 26 20.72 9.38 0.08
CA VAL A 26 20.14 10.73 0.22
C VAL A 26 18.63 10.71 -0.05
N THR A 27 18.19 9.98 -1.08
CA THR A 27 16.79 10.02 -1.54
C THR A 27 15.84 9.06 -0.83
N ASN A 28 16.35 7.95 -0.29
CA ASN A 28 15.56 6.86 0.26
C ASN A 28 16.01 6.48 1.66
N THR A 29 15.07 6.04 2.49
CA THR A 29 15.34 5.44 3.79
C THR A 29 15.71 3.97 3.62
N PHE A 30 16.72 3.51 4.36
CA PHE A 30 17.23 2.14 4.28
C PHE A 30 17.04 1.43 5.62
N LEU A 31 16.75 0.14 5.54
CA LEU A 31 16.83 -0.81 6.65
C LEU A 31 17.98 -1.78 6.34
N PHE A 32 19.08 -1.66 7.10
CA PHE A 32 20.23 -2.57 6.99
C PHE A 32 19.96 -3.82 7.83
N LEU A 33 20.02 -4.99 7.19
CA LEU A 33 19.87 -6.30 7.85
C LEU A 33 21.10 -7.14 7.56
N GLY A 34 21.65 -7.79 8.59
CA GLY A 34 22.85 -8.63 8.45
C GLY A 34 24.16 -7.86 8.20
N TYR A 35 24.15 -6.54 8.34
CA TYR A 35 25.34 -5.70 8.22
C TYR A 35 25.87 -5.33 9.61
N SER A 36 27.12 -5.70 9.89
CA SER A 36 27.73 -5.54 11.21
C SER A 36 28.28 -4.13 11.49
N PHE A 37 28.38 -3.27 10.46
CA PHE A 37 29.02 -1.95 10.53
C PHE A 37 30.47 -1.99 11.05
N LYS A 38 31.17 -3.12 10.86
CA LYS A 38 32.60 -3.25 11.17
C LYS A 38 33.51 -2.76 10.04
N ASP A 39 33.00 -2.65 8.81
CA ASP A 39 33.72 -2.06 7.69
C ASP A 39 33.30 -0.60 7.43
N ASN A 40 34.18 0.13 6.75
CA ASN A 40 34.04 1.57 6.55
C ASN A 40 33.31 1.96 5.26
N ILE A 41 32.83 1.02 4.43
CA ILE A 41 32.37 1.37 3.08
C ILE A 41 31.04 2.12 3.15
N ILE A 42 30.04 1.54 3.79
CA ILE A 42 28.73 2.19 3.98
C ILE A 42 28.88 3.37 4.96
N LEU A 43 29.67 3.20 6.02
CA LEU A 43 29.93 4.25 7.00
C LEU A 43 30.58 5.49 6.38
N SER A 44 31.55 5.34 5.46
CA SER A 44 32.18 6.47 4.77
C SER A 44 31.18 7.24 3.90
N CYS A 45 30.26 6.53 3.25
CA CYS A 45 29.17 7.15 2.49
C CYS A 45 28.25 7.96 3.39
N LEU A 46 27.79 7.37 4.49
CA LEU A 46 26.90 8.02 5.45
C LEU A 46 27.57 9.20 6.17
N SER A 47 28.85 9.08 6.51
CA SER A 47 29.64 10.18 7.07
C SER A 47 29.71 11.36 6.11
N SER A 48 29.99 11.08 4.83
CA SER A 48 30.06 12.11 3.80
C SER A 48 28.71 12.83 3.70
N ILE A 49 27.61 12.07 3.63
CA ILE A 49 26.25 12.63 3.53
C ILE A 49 25.93 13.51 4.73
N LYS A 50 26.20 13.04 5.96
CA LYS A 50 25.97 13.81 7.19
C LYS A 50 26.82 15.09 7.24
N GLN A 51 28.05 15.05 6.75
CA GLN A 51 28.91 16.23 6.70
C GLN A 51 28.34 17.32 5.76
N TYR A 52 27.74 16.93 4.64
CA TYR A 52 27.14 17.87 3.69
C TYR A 52 25.74 18.36 4.10
N LEU A 53 24.91 17.49 4.66
CA LEU A 53 23.49 17.78 4.93
C LEU A 53 23.18 18.08 6.40
N GLY A 54 24.11 17.79 7.32
CA GLY A 54 23.92 18.00 8.76
C GLY A 54 22.70 17.24 9.30
N GLU A 55 21.83 17.97 9.99
CA GLU A 55 20.56 17.45 10.52
C GLU A 55 19.52 17.16 9.42
N GLY A 56 19.70 17.69 8.21
CA GLY A 56 18.85 17.39 7.06
C GLY A 56 19.17 16.05 6.38
N ALA A 57 20.15 15.29 6.88
CA ALA A 57 20.48 13.97 6.36
C ALA A 57 19.36 12.96 6.66
N THR A 58 18.98 12.17 5.65
CA THR A 58 18.01 11.08 5.79
C THR A 58 18.47 10.09 6.85
N CYS A 59 17.60 9.79 7.82
CA CYS A 59 17.88 8.79 8.84
C CYS A 59 17.56 7.38 8.32
N HIS A 60 18.49 6.45 8.54
CA HIS A 60 18.37 5.04 8.20
C HIS A 60 18.24 4.18 9.47
N TYR A 61 17.97 2.89 9.30
CA TYR A 61 17.71 1.96 10.39
C TYR A 61 18.52 0.68 10.25
N THR A 62 18.86 0.06 11.37
CA THR A 62 19.43 -1.29 11.39
C THR A 62 18.90 -2.06 12.60
N ILE A 63 18.87 -3.38 12.48
CA ILE A 63 18.54 -4.29 13.59
C ILE A 63 19.80 -5.05 13.99
N LEU A 64 20.21 -4.91 15.25
CA LEU A 64 21.37 -5.61 15.81
C LEU A 64 20.95 -6.46 17.00
N LYS A 65 21.62 -7.61 17.17
CA LYS A 65 21.46 -8.44 18.35
C LYS A 65 22.18 -7.79 19.53
N ARG A 66 21.52 -7.76 20.70
CA ARG A 66 22.11 -7.31 21.94
C ARG A 66 23.25 -8.23 22.37
N GLU A 67 24.38 -7.63 22.70
CA GLU A 67 25.47 -8.29 23.41
C GLU A 67 25.41 -7.83 24.87
N SER A 68 24.85 -8.67 25.75
CA SER A 68 24.70 -8.37 27.18
C SER A 68 26.06 -8.29 27.87
N ASP A 69 26.18 -7.34 28.80
CA ASP A 69 27.35 -7.14 29.67
C ASP A 69 28.67 -6.74 29.00
N ASP A 70 28.63 -6.30 27.73
CA ASP A 70 29.80 -5.71 27.05
C ASP A 70 29.72 -4.17 26.99
N PRO A 71 30.57 -3.44 27.77
CA PRO A 71 30.69 -1.99 27.66
C PRO A 71 31.16 -1.52 26.26
N GLU A 72 31.98 -2.32 25.57
CA GLU A 72 32.47 -1.99 24.22
C GLU A 72 31.32 -1.95 23.22
N PHE A 73 30.39 -2.91 23.29
CA PHE A 73 29.16 -2.89 22.51
C PHE A 73 28.32 -1.63 22.74
N GLN A 74 28.14 -1.20 23.99
CA GLN A 74 27.39 0.04 24.29
C GLN A 74 28.08 1.28 23.70
N HIS A 75 29.41 1.35 23.80
CA HIS A 75 30.18 2.43 23.18
C HIS A 75 30.09 2.40 21.65
N PHE A 76 30.09 1.22 21.04
CA PHE A 76 29.92 1.03 19.60
C PHE A 76 28.56 1.55 19.12
N ILE A 77 27.46 1.17 19.78
CA ILE A 77 26.11 1.67 19.46
C ILE A 77 26.05 3.20 19.53
N TYR A 78 26.57 3.77 20.63
CA TYR A 78 26.61 5.21 20.81
C TYR A 78 27.43 5.92 19.73
N ASP A 79 28.57 5.37 19.34
CA ASP A 79 29.41 5.96 18.29
C ASP A 79 28.71 5.93 16.93
N ILE A 80 28.02 4.84 16.59
CA ILE A 80 27.27 4.73 15.34
C ILE A 80 26.15 5.77 15.27
N GLU A 81 25.27 5.81 16.26
CA GLU A 81 24.13 6.75 16.24
C GLU A 81 24.58 8.22 16.32
N LYS A 82 25.72 8.50 16.97
CA LYS A 82 26.28 9.85 17.07
C LYS A 82 26.93 10.29 15.76
N ARG A 83 27.68 9.42 15.09
CA ARG A 83 28.46 9.78 13.90
C ARG A 83 27.68 9.66 12.60
N TYR A 84 26.70 8.77 12.52
CA TYR A 84 25.97 8.48 11.30
C TYR A 84 24.48 8.74 11.49
N PRO A 85 23.72 9.06 10.43
CA PRO A 85 22.28 9.18 10.50
C PRO A 85 21.65 7.77 10.48
N ILE A 86 21.99 6.94 11.46
CA ILE A 86 21.47 5.57 11.64
C ILE A 86 20.84 5.46 13.02
N LYS A 87 19.68 4.81 13.09
CA LYS A 87 19.05 4.34 14.31
C LYS A 87 19.13 2.84 14.45
N ILE A 88 19.46 2.38 15.65
CA ILE A 88 19.66 0.96 15.93
C ILE A 88 18.50 0.44 16.77
N LEU A 89 17.80 -0.57 16.24
CA LEU A 89 16.86 -1.38 17.00
C LEU A 89 17.61 -2.61 17.55
N LEU A 90 17.62 -2.76 18.86
CA LEU A 90 18.24 -3.91 19.53
C LEU A 90 17.20 -5.01 19.76
N VAL A 91 17.53 -6.22 19.32
CA VAL A 91 16.76 -7.45 19.57
C VAL A 91 17.58 -8.40 20.45
N ASP A 92 16.95 -9.26 21.23
CA ASP A 92 17.68 -10.21 22.07
C ASP A 92 18.09 -11.45 21.25
N THR A 93 17.31 -11.80 20.24
CA THR A 93 17.54 -12.89 19.29
C THR A 93 17.23 -12.47 17.85
N TYR A 94 17.89 -13.07 16.87
CA TYR A 94 17.59 -12.79 15.46
C TYR A 94 16.24 -13.36 15.01
N ASP A 95 15.65 -14.27 15.79
CA ASP A 95 14.32 -14.84 15.53
C ASP A 95 13.18 -13.82 15.71
N GLU A 96 13.46 -12.66 16.33
CA GLU A 96 12.53 -11.53 16.44
C GLU A 96 12.41 -10.71 15.14
N ILE A 97 13.42 -10.78 14.24
CA ILE A 97 13.43 -9.98 13.00
C ILE A 97 12.20 -10.25 12.13
N PRO A 98 11.81 -11.52 11.86
CA PRO A 98 10.59 -11.81 11.09
C PRO A 98 9.32 -11.16 11.67
N GLU A 99 9.18 -11.11 13.00
CA GLU A 99 8.03 -10.50 13.67
C GLU A 99 8.00 -8.98 13.43
N ILE A 100 9.15 -8.31 13.61
CA ILE A 100 9.30 -6.87 13.35
C ILE A 100 9.01 -6.54 11.89
N LEU A 101 9.52 -7.34 10.96
CA LEU A 101 9.27 -7.14 9.53
C LEU A 101 7.79 -7.35 9.18
N ASN A 102 7.13 -8.32 9.83
CA ASN A 102 5.71 -8.55 9.65
C ASN A 102 4.87 -7.39 10.21
N GLU A 103 5.23 -6.84 11.38
CA GLU A 103 4.58 -5.65 11.93
C GLU A 103 4.76 -4.43 11.01
N LEU A 104 5.98 -4.19 10.52
CA LEU A 104 6.27 -3.12 9.56
C LEU A 104 5.43 -3.30 8.29
N LYS A 105 5.39 -4.52 7.75
CA LYS A 105 4.56 -4.86 6.60
C LYS A 105 3.09 -4.56 6.88
N ASN A 106 2.53 -5.02 7.99
CA ASN A 106 1.14 -4.78 8.35
C ASN A 106 0.83 -3.29 8.48
N LYS A 107 1.74 -2.53 9.09
CA LYS A 107 1.61 -1.08 9.24
C LYS A 107 1.61 -0.36 7.90
N ILE A 108 2.48 -0.76 6.96
CA ILE A 108 2.49 -0.22 5.59
C ILE A 108 1.18 -0.60 4.87
N GLN A 109 0.77 -1.87 4.96
CA GLN A 109 -0.43 -2.39 4.29
C GLN A 109 -1.73 -1.82 4.86
N SER A 110 -1.76 -1.38 6.13
CA SER A 110 -2.92 -0.73 6.77
C SER A 110 -3.39 0.52 6.03
N LYS A 111 -2.48 1.17 5.29
CA LYS A 111 -2.76 2.35 4.47
C LYS A 111 -3.05 2.03 3.01
N ASN A 112 -2.95 0.77 2.60
CA ASN A 112 -3.17 0.35 1.22
C ASN A 112 -4.60 -0.16 1.02
N ILE A 113 -5.35 0.53 0.15
CA ILE A 113 -6.74 0.24 -0.16
C ILE A 113 -6.86 -0.21 -1.62
N PHE A 114 -7.37 -1.42 -1.84
CA PHE A 114 -7.72 -1.90 -3.16
C PHE A 114 -9.15 -1.49 -3.52
N PHE A 115 -9.32 -0.84 -4.67
CA PHE A 115 -10.64 -0.57 -5.25
C PHE A 115 -10.96 -1.60 -6.32
N SER A 116 -11.91 -2.47 -5.99
CA SER A 116 -12.55 -3.41 -6.90
C SER A 116 -13.79 -2.75 -7.48
N GLY A 117 -13.76 -2.43 -8.78
CA GLY A 117 -14.88 -1.79 -9.42
C GLY A 117 -14.81 -1.84 -10.94
N VAL A 118 -15.96 -2.07 -11.57
CA VAL A 118 -16.12 -1.99 -13.02
C VAL A 118 -17.55 -1.66 -13.39
N PHE A 119 -17.71 -0.78 -14.36
CA PHE A 119 -18.95 -0.60 -15.09
C PHE A 119 -18.64 -0.13 -16.51
N ASP A 120 -19.66 -0.15 -17.37
CA ASP A 120 -19.55 0.24 -18.78
C ASP A 120 -20.28 1.57 -19.00
N SER A 121 -21.62 1.55 -19.15
CA SER A 121 -22.46 2.74 -19.11
C SER A 121 -23.43 2.68 -17.93
N LEU A 122 -23.78 3.85 -17.42
CA LEU A 122 -24.74 4.04 -16.33
C LEU A 122 -25.78 5.08 -16.77
N PRO A 123 -26.99 5.06 -16.20
CA PRO A 123 -27.91 6.19 -16.30
C PRO A 123 -27.27 7.50 -15.80
N ASP A 124 -27.72 8.65 -16.30
CA ASP A 124 -27.11 9.97 -16.02
C ASP A 124 -26.93 10.26 -14.53
N ASP A 125 -27.91 9.94 -13.69
CA ASP A 125 -27.84 10.21 -12.25
C ASP A 125 -26.85 9.27 -11.53
N ASP A 126 -26.77 8.01 -11.95
CA ASP A 126 -25.78 7.05 -11.44
C ASP A 126 -24.37 7.42 -11.89
N GLU A 127 -24.20 7.95 -13.11
CA GLU A 127 -22.92 8.45 -13.61
C GLU A 127 -22.46 9.72 -12.86
N LYS A 128 -23.39 10.65 -12.57
CA LYS A 128 -23.10 11.81 -11.70
C LYS A 128 -22.66 11.36 -10.31
N PHE A 129 -23.37 10.39 -9.73
CA PHE A 129 -23.00 9.80 -8.45
C PHE A 129 -21.60 9.17 -8.53
N ALA A 130 -21.31 8.38 -9.58
CA ALA A 130 -20.00 7.75 -9.80
C ALA A 130 -18.85 8.77 -9.83
N LYS A 131 -19.05 9.87 -10.56
CA LYS A 131 -18.06 10.96 -10.66
C LYS A 131 -17.84 11.63 -9.31
N ASP A 132 -18.94 11.97 -8.62
CA ASP A 132 -18.90 12.67 -7.33
C ASP A 132 -18.23 11.82 -6.24
N ILE A 133 -18.65 10.56 -6.09
CA ILE A 133 -18.08 9.66 -5.08
C ILE A 133 -16.60 9.37 -5.34
N CYS A 134 -16.20 9.09 -6.59
CA CYS A 134 -14.80 8.85 -6.94
C CYS A 134 -13.92 10.06 -6.66
N LYS A 135 -14.40 11.28 -6.94
CA LYS A 135 -13.68 12.51 -6.60
C LYS A 135 -13.50 12.65 -5.10
N LYS A 136 -14.60 12.61 -4.33
CA LYS A 136 -14.60 12.81 -2.89
C LYS A 136 -13.74 11.78 -2.16
N ILE A 137 -13.95 10.49 -2.44
CA ILE A 137 -13.22 9.41 -1.74
C ILE A 137 -11.72 9.53 -1.98
N THR A 138 -11.31 9.81 -3.21
CA THR A 138 -9.90 9.88 -3.58
C THR A 138 -9.18 11.02 -2.86
N TYR A 139 -9.82 12.19 -2.77
CA TYR A 139 -9.26 13.36 -2.12
C TYR A 139 -9.12 13.11 -0.61
N GLU A 140 -10.18 12.63 0.03
CA GLU A 140 -10.18 12.36 1.48
C GLU A 140 -9.18 11.25 1.87
N LEU A 141 -9.00 10.23 1.03
CA LEU A 141 -8.03 9.16 1.27
C LEU A 141 -6.59 9.69 1.19
N PHE A 142 -6.25 10.48 0.17
CA PHE A 142 -4.89 11.03 0.03
C PHE A 142 -4.56 12.11 1.05
N GLU A 143 -5.53 12.85 1.56
CA GLU A 143 -5.34 13.76 2.71
C GLU A 143 -4.93 13.00 3.98
N ARG A 144 -5.32 11.72 4.11
CA ARG A 144 -5.03 10.86 5.27
C ARG A 144 -3.94 9.83 5.01
N GLU A 145 -3.14 10.07 3.97
CA GLU A 145 -1.98 9.28 3.56
C GLU A 145 -2.30 7.81 3.20
N TYR A 146 -3.54 7.53 2.82
CA TYR A 146 -3.88 6.24 2.20
C TYR A 146 -3.35 6.17 0.78
N LYS A 147 -3.08 4.95 0.32
CA LYS A 147 -2.68 4.62 -1.05
C LYS A 147 -3.79 3.85 -1.74
N ILE A 148 -3.98 4.14 -3.03
CA ILE A 148 -5.03 3.54 -3.84
C ILE A 148 -4.41 2.52 -4.79
N PHE A 149 -4.92 1.29 -4.73
CA PHE A 149 -4.59 0.21 -5.64
C PHE A 149 -5.80 -0.12 -6.51
N THR A 150 -5.60 -0.37 -7.80
CA THR A 150 -6.71 -0.75 -8.68
C THR A 150 -6.25 -1.59 -9.88
N GLY A 151 -7.11 -2.53 -10.28
CA GLY A 151 -7.00 -3.28 -11.54
C GLY A 151 -7.38 -2.49 -12.80
N TYR A 152 -7.70 -1.19 -12.67
CA TYR A 152 -8.15 -0.31 -13.75
C TYR A 152 -9.42 -0.81 -14.47
N GLY A 153 -10.48 -1.08 -13.71
CA GLY A 153 -11.73 -1.60 -14.27
C GLY A 153 -12.48 -0.58 -15.15
N ARG A 154 -12.19 -0.55 -16.46
CA ARG A 154 -12.88 0.26 -17.49
C ARG A 154 -13.28 1.67 -17.02
N THR A 155 -14.56 2.04 -17.13
CA THR A 155 -15.05 3.40 -16.83
C THR A 155 -14.85 3.77 -15.36
N PHE A 156 -14.96 2.81 -14.44
CA PHE A 156 -14.66 3.03 -13.03
C PHE A 156 -13.17 3.36 -12.82
N GLY A 157 -12.28 2.57 -13.41
CA GLY A 157 -10.83 2.79 -13.37
C GLY A 157 -10.45 4.16 -13.95
N TYR A 158 -11.11 4.59 -15.03
CA TYR A 158 -10.93 5.93 -15.59
C TYR A 158 -11.29 7.04 -14.58
N TYR A 159 -12.48 7.01 -13.95
CA TYR A 159 -12.86 8.04 -12.98
C TYR A 159 -12.00 8.04 -11.73
N LEU A 160 -11.70 6.87 -11.16
CA LEU A 160 -10.89 6.77 -9.95
C LEU A 160 -9.47 7.30 -10.22
N SER A 161 -8.82 6.79 -11.27
CA SER A 161 -7.45 7.18 -11.64
C SER A 161 -7.35 8.65 -12.06
N GLY A 162 -8.34 9.18 -12.79
CA GLY A 162 -8.34 10.57 -13.26
C GLY A 162 -8.39 11.56 -12.09
N ASN A 163 -9.32 11.36 -11.15
CA ASN A 163 -9.40 12.19 -9.94
C ASN A 163 -8.15 12.02 -9.07
N ALA A 164 -7.60 10.80 -9.00
CA ALA A 164 -6.42 10.52 -8.20
C ALA A 164 -5.17 11.22 -8.72
N THR A 165 -4.89 11.07 -10.01
CA THR A 165 -3.76 11.75 -10.66
C THR A 165 -3.91 13.26 -10.56
N GLN A 166 -5.12 13.81 -10.75
CA GLN A 166 -5.34 15.25 -10.62
C GLN A 166 -5.03 15.76 -9.20
N TYR A 167 -5.51 15.07 -8.16
CA TYR A 167 -5.21 15.44 -6.78
C TYR A 167 -3.69 15.39 -6.50
N LEU A 168 -3.03 14.30 -6.87
CA LEU A 168 -1.62 14.08 -6.56
C LEU A 168 -0.72 15.12 -7.24
N LEU A 169 -0.93 15.39 -8.52
CA LEU A 169 -0.19 16.40 -9.27
C LEU A 169 -0.41 17.83 -8.72
N THR A 170 -1.66 18.19 -8.41
CA THR A 170 -1.98 19.52 -7.87
C THR A 170 -1.34 19.76 -6.49
N ASN A 171 -1.10 18.69 -5.73
CA ASN A 171 -0.51 18.74 -4.40
C ASN A 171 0.98 18.35 -4.36
N ASN A 172 1.67 18.29 -5.52
CA ASN A 172 3.08 17.89 -5.63
C ASN A 172 3.42 16.54 -4.94
N LYS A 173 2.48 15.59 -4.96
CA LYS A 173 2.69 14.23 -4.45
C LYS A 173 3.08 13.29 -5.59
N GLU A 174 4.00 12.36 -5.32
CA GLU A 174 4.41 11.35 -6.31
C GLU A 174 3.25 10.42 -6.67
N VAL A 175 2.94 10.30 -7.96
CA VAL A 175 1.80 9.51 -8.44
C VAL A 175 2.07 8.02 -8.22
N GLU A 176 3.26 7.56 -8.59
CA GLU A 176 3.64 6.15 -8.58
C GLU A 176 3.71 5.55 -7.17
N ARG A 177 3.94 6.38 -6.14
CA ARG A 177 3.97 5.94 -4.73
C ARG A 177 2.58 5.87 -4.09
N ASN A 178 1.60 6.59 -4.62
CA ASN A 178 0.28 6.77 -3.99
C ASN A 178 -0.87 6.14 -4.79
N LEU A 179 -0.72 5.99 -6.12
CA LEU A 179 -1.70 5.41 -7.01
C LEU A 179 -1.08 4.25 -7.80
N ILE A 180 -1.38 3.03 -7.37
CA ILE A 180 -0.85 1.80 -7.96
C ILE A 180 -1.90 1.24 -8.93
N ILE A 181 -1.68 1.48 -10.22
CA ILE A 181 -2.54 0.99 -11.30
C ILE A 181 -1.91 -0.24 -11.95
N ARG A 182 -2.67 -1.33 -12.01
CA ARG A 182 -2.21 -2.64 -12.47
C ARG A 182 -3.27 -3.30 -13.37
N PRO A 183 -3.37 -2.88 -14.65
CA PRO A 183 -4.38 -3.39 -15.56
C PRO A 183 -4.14 -4.85 -15.91
N PHE A 184 -5.21 -5.60 -16.08
CA PHE A 184 -5.16 -6.97 -16.58
C PHE A 184 -4.91 -6.98 -18.09
N GLN A 185 -4.02 -7.85 -18.55
CA GLN A 185 -3.81 -8.07 -19.98
C GLN A 185 -4.87 -9.01 -20.55
N GLU A 186 -5.34 -8.73 -21.77
CA GLU A 186 -6.36 -9.55 -22.42
C GLU A 186 -5.86 -10.98 -22.68
N SER A 187 -4.57 -11.15 -22.98
CA SER A 187 -3.91 -12.42 -23.26
C SER A 187 -3.72 -13.33 -22.05
N MET A 188 -3.92 -12.84 -20.83
CA MET A 188 -3.79 -13.66 -19.62
C MET A 188 -4.85 -14.77 -19.60
N THR A 189 -4.39 -15.98 -19.32
CA THR A 189 -5.22 -17.14 -18.98
C THR A 189 -6.00 -16.89 -17.68
N SER A 190 -7.01 -17.71 -17.41
CA SER A 190 -7.79 -17.61 -16.17
C SER A 190 -6.92 -17.78 -14.93
N GLU A 191 -5.99 -18.73 -14.94
CA GLU A 191 -5.06 -18.97 -13.83
C GLU A 191 -4.11 -17.79 -13.60
N GLU A 192 -3.55 -17.21 -14.67
CA GLU A 192 -2.73 -16.00 -14.59
C GLU A 192 -3.52 -14.83 -14.00
N LYS A 193 -4.78 -14.64 -14.41
CA LYS A 193 -5.65 -13.60 -13.83
C LYS A 193 -5.89 -13.82 -12.34
N THR A 194 -6.12 -15.07 -11.91
CA THR A 194 -6.28 -15.40 -10.49
C THR A 194 -5.01 -15.11 -9.69
N ASN A 195 -3.84 -15.55 -10.18
CA ASN A 195 -2.56 -15.30 -9.52
C ASN A 195 -2.24 -13.80 -9.48
N TYR A 196 -2.56 -13.07 -10.55
CA TYR A 196 -2.41 -11.62 -10.61
C TYR A 196 -3.30 -10.92 -9.58
N ARG A 197 -4.58 -11.32 -9.43
CA ARG A 197 -5.46 -10.80 -8.37
C ARG A 197 -4.88 -11.02 -6.98
N LYS A 198 -4.43 -12.24 -6.68
CA LYS A 198 -3.81 -12.57 -5.38
C LYS A 198 -2.63 -11.64 -5.08
N MET A 199 -1.78 -11.39 -6.07
CA MET A 199 -0.66 -10.45 -5.95
C MET A 199 -1.13 -8.99 -5.73
N LEU A 200 -2.18 -8.53 -6.43
CA LEU A 200 -2.69 -7.17 -6.21
C LEU A 200 -3.31 -6.98 -4.83
N LEU A 201 -4.04 -7.98 -4.34
CA LEU A 201 -4.68 -7.94 -3.03
C LEU A 201 -3.68 -8.20 -1.88
N SER A 202 -2.54 -8.85 -2.13
CA SER A 202 -1.58 -9.19 -1.07
C SER A 202 -1.00 -7.96 -0.37
N ASP A 203 -0.88 -6.84 -1.09
CA ASP A 203 -0.34 -5.58 -0.59
C ASP A 203 -1.38 -4.67 0.07
N CYS A 204 -2.66 -5.05 0.07
CA CYS A 204 -3.74 -4.25 0.62
C CYS A 204 -4.29 -4.86 1.90
N SER A 205 -4.74 -4.03 2.84
CA SER A 205 -5.47 -4.50 4.04
C SER A 205 -6.99 -4.40 3.86
N VAL A 206 -7.44 -3.42 3.07
CA VAL A 206 -8.85 -3.12 2.82
C VAL A 206 -9.17 -3.26 1.33
N VAL A 207 -10.34 -3.82 1.03
CA VAL A 207 -10.89 -3.94 -0.31
C VAL A 207 -12.26 -3.27 -0.36
N ILE A 208 -12.38 -2.22 -1.17
CA ILE A 208 -13.63 -1.47 -1.39
C ILE A 208 -14.25 -1.92 -2.71
N PHE A 209 -15.51 -2.37 -2.65
CA PHE A 209 -16.26 -2.86 -3.81
C PHE A 209 -17.29 -1.83 -4.27
N MET A 210 -17.24 -1.46 -5.55
CA MET A 210 -18.17 -0.51 -6.18
C MET A 210 -18.63 -1.01 -7.56
N TYR A 211 -19.93 -0.97 -7.82
CA TYR A 211 -20.57 -1.44 -9.05
C TYR A 211 -20.30 -2.93 -9.33
N GLY A 212 -19.77 -3.27 -10.50
CA GLY A 212 -19.44 -4.63 -10.91
C GLY A 212 -20.34 -5.18 -11.99
N GLN A 213 -20.55 -4.40 -13.04
CA GLN A 213 -21.24 -4.85 -14.23
C GLN A 213 -20.33 -4.91 -15.46
N LYS A 214 -20.63 -5.85 -16.35
CA LYS A 214 -20.02 -5.94 -17.68
C LYS A 214 -21.04 -6.18 -18.79
N PRO A 215 -20.78 -5.71 -20.02
CA PRO A 215 -21.62 -6.02 -21.17
C PRO A 215 -21.73 -7.53 -21.35
N ASP A 216 -22.93 -8.00 -21.67
CA ASP A 216 -23.14 -9.37 -22.10
C ASP A 216 -22.54 -9.54 -23.51
N ALA A 217 -21.41 -10.25 -23.59
CA ALA A 217 -20.74 -10.52 -24.85
C ALA A 217 -21.59 -11.39 -25.81
N LYS A 218 -22.60 -12.13 -25.30
CA LYS A 218 -23.42 -13.06 -26.07
C LYS A 218 -24.75 -12.48 -26.53
N LYS A 219 -25.24 -11.41 -25.89
CA LYS A 219 -26.54 -10.80 -26.18
C LYS A 219 -26.37 -9.30 -26.22
N ASN A 220 -26.16 -8.73 -27.41
CA ASN A 220 -26.08 -7.28 -27.74
C ASN A 220 -25.65 -6.36 -26.58
N ARG A 221 -24.56 -5.59 -26.77
CA ARG A 221 -23.89 -4.70 -25.79
C ARG A 221 -24.77 -3.75 -24.92
N THR A 222 -26.09 -3.76 -25.09
CA THR A 222 -27.11 -3.07 -24.30
C THR A 222 -27.56 -3.80 -23.03
N LYS A 223 -27.23 -5.10 -22.83
CA LYS A 223 -27.53 -5.81 -21.57
C LYS A 223 -26.28 -6.00 -20.72
N TYR A 224 -26.41 -5.74 -19.42
CA TYR A 224 -25.35 -5.88 -18.44
C TYR A 224 -25.51 -7.15 -17.58
N ILE A 225 -24.39 -7.81 -17.31
CA ILE A 225 -24.26 -8.97 -16.42
C ILE A 225 -23.26 -8.67 -15.31
N VAL A 226 -23.26 -9.51 -14.27
CA VAL A 226 -22.32 -9.39 -13.15
C VAL A 226 -20.86 -9.60 -13.59
N SER A 227 -19.94 -8.91 -12.93
CA SER A 227 -18.50 -9.07 -13.16
C SER A 227 -17.95 -10.26 -12.37
N ASP A 228 -17.70 -11.37 -13.06
CA ASP A 228 -17.04 -12.56 -12.47
C ASP A 228 -15.69 -12.21 -11.82
N GLY A 229 -14.95 -11.26 -12.40
CA GLY A 229 -13.66 -10.85 -11.86
C GLY A 229 -13.75 -10.15 -10.49
N MET A 230 -14.81 -9.36 -10.26
CA MET A 230 -15.04 -8.74 -8.95
C MET A 230 -15.52 -9.77 -7.92
N LEU A 231 -16.31 -10.76 -8.34
CA LEU A 231 -16.71 -11.86 -7.44
C LEU A 231 -15.49 -12.66 -6.99
N GLU A 232 -14.57 -12.95 -7.90
CA GLU A 232 -13.31 -13.62 -7.58
C GLU A 232 -12.43 -12.78 -6.64
N GLU A 233 -12.35 -11.46 -6.84
CA GLU A 233 -11.66 -10.54 -5.92
C GLU A 233 -12.30 -10.55 -4.52
N PHE A 234 -13.61 -10.68 -4.43
CA PHE A 234 -14.32 -10.82 -3.15
C PHE A 234 -14.01 -12.14 -2.44
N GLU A 235 -13.98 -13.27 -3.15
CA GLU A 235 -13.57 -14.55 -2.55
C GLU A 235 -12.11 -14.53 -2.09
N ILE A 236 -11.19 -14.02 -2.91
CA ILE A 236 -9.77 -13.89 -2.54
C ILE A 236 -9.62 -12.99 -1.30
N ALA A 237 -10.37 -11.88 -1.23
CA ALA A 237 -10.35 -10.98 -0.08
C ALA A 237 -10.82 -11.67 1.20
N LYS A 238 -11.90 -12.46 1.13
CA LYS A 238 -12.42 -13.27 2.25
C LYS A 238 -11.39 -14.29 2.73
N GLU A 239 -10.85 -15.09 1.80
CA GLU A 239 -9.86 -16.14 2.09
C GLU A 239 -8.58 -15.56 2.70
N SER A 240 -8.19 -14.36 2.28
CA SER A 240 -6.96 -13.69 2.73
C SER A 240 -7.18 -12.80 3.97
N GLY A 241 -8.36 -12.85 4.60
CA GLY A 241 -8.67 -12.09 5.82
C GLY A 241 -8.62 -10.57 5.64
N LYS A 242 -8.90 -10.07 4.45
CA LYS A 242 -8.92 -8.63 4.18
C LYS A 242 -10.19 -8.00 4.72
N TYR A 243 -10.12 -6.73 5.10
CA TYR A 243 -11.33 -5.96 5.43
C TYR A 243 -12.09 -5.64 4.14
N ILE A 244 -13.37 -6.00 4.12
CA ILE A 244 -14.26 -5.84 2.97
C ILE A 244 -15.21 -4.67 3.23
N ILE A 245 -15.32 -3.72 2.30
CA ILE A 245 -16.26 -2.61 2.39
C ILE A 245 -17.08 -2.54 1.10
N PRO A 246 -18.33 -3.05 1.11
CA PRO A 246 -19.18 -3.01 -0.07
C PRO A 246 -20.03 -1.73 -0.11
N VAL A 247 -19.86 -0.92 -1.15
CA VAL A 247 -20.70 0.25 -1.39
C VAL A 247 -21.99 -0.18 -2.07
N GLY A 248 -22.94 -0.69 -1.28
CA GLY A 248 -24.18 -1.31 -1.77
C GLY A 248 -25.02 -0.40 -2.67
N SER A 249 -24.96 0.92 -2.47
CA SER A 249 -25.71 1.89 -3.29
C SER A 249 -25.28 1.93 -4.75
N THR A 250 -24.09 1.42 -5.08
CA THR A 250 -23.58 1.35 -6.46
C THR A 250 -24.14 0.16 -7.26
N GLY A 251 -24.98 -0.68 -6.65
CA GLY A 251 -25.66 -1.76 -7.36
C GLY A 251 -24.76 -2.96 -7.74
N PHE A 252 -25.28 -3.81 -8.63
CA PHE A 252 -24.56 -4.94 -9.25
C PHE A 252 -23.84 -5.86 -8.25
N VAL A 253 -22.58 -6.24 -8.52
CA VAL A 253 -21.80 -7.12 -7.64
C VAL A 253 -21.61 -6.50 -6.26
N ALA A 254 -21.34 -5.20 -6.16
CA ALA A 254 -21.22 -4.50 -4.88
C ALA A 254 -22.48 -4.62 -4.02
N LYS A 255 -23.68 -4.56 -4.63
CA LYS A 255 -24.95 -4.80 -3.93
C LYS A 255 -25.10 -6.25 -3.48
N SER A 256 -24.70 -7.21 -4.30
CA SER A 256 -24.70 -8.64 -3.92
C SER A 256 -23.77 -8.89 -2.73
N ILE A 257 -22.55 -8.35 -2.76
CA ILE A 257 -21.60 -8.43 -1.65
C ILE A 257 -22.17 -7.77 -0.40
N TRP A 258 -22.78 -6.58 -0.54
CA TRP A 258 -23.43 -5.89 0.57
C TRP A 258 -24.53 -6.73 1.21
N ASN A 259 -25.38 -7.40 0.41
CA ASN A 259 -26.43 -8.27 0.93
C ASN A 259 -25.84 -9.47 1.70
N GLU A 260 -24.77 -10.09 1.19
CA GLU A 260 -24.07 -11.20 1.86
C GLU A 260 -23.45 -10.74 3.19
N VAL A 261 -22.72 -9.63 3.17
CA VAL A 261 -22.08 -9.04 4.35
C VAL A 261 -23.11 -8.66 5.40
N LYS A 262 -24.21 -7.99 5.01
CA LYS A 262 -25.31 -7.62 5.90
C LYS A 262 -25.98 -8.83 6.54
N SER A 263 -26.13 -9.93 5.78
CA SER A 263 -26.71 -11.17 6.31
C SER A 263 -25.76 -11.91 7.27
N ASN A 264 -24.47 -11.56 7.26
CA ASN A 264 -23.42 -12.21 8.05
C ASN A 264 -22.62 -11.20 8.90
N LEU A 265 -23.27 -10.14 9.44
CA LEU A 265 -22.59 -9.04 10.15
C LEU A 265 -21.70 -9.48 11.32
N SER A 266 -21.98 -10.62 11.96
CA SER A 266 -21.12 -11.16 13.02
C SER A 266 -19.68 -11.43 12.55
N LYS A 267 -19.48 -11.77 11.27
CA LYS A 267 -18.15 -11.94 10.65
C LYS A 267 -17.52 -10.61 10.22
N TYR A 268 -18.31 -9.53 10.19
CA TYR A 268 -17.92 -8.21 9.72
C TYR A 268 -18.28 -7.14 10.76
N ALA A 269 -17.97 -7.39 12.04
CA ALA A 269 -18.41 -6.55 13.16
C ALA A 269 -18.01 -5.07 13.02
N TYR A 270 -16.88 -4.79 12.37
CA TYR A 270 -16.42 -3.43 12.05
C TYR A 270 -17.36 -2.65 11.10
N LEU A 271 -18.38 -3.30 10.52
CA LEU A 271 -19.41 -2.68 9.68
C LEU A 271 -20.77 -2.53 10.37
N ASP A 272 -20.98 -3.10 11.55
CA ASP A 272 -22.31 -3.22 12.18
C ASP A 272 -23.05 -1.87 12.27
N LYS A 273 -22.32 -0.81 12.66
CA LYS A 273 -22.85 0.55 12.80
C LYS A 273 -23.00 1.31 11.48
N TYR A 274 -22.41 0.79 10.39
CA TYR A 274 -22.17 1.54 9.16
C TYR A 274 -22.82 0.93 7.93
N ILE A 275 -23.22 -0.35 7.99
CA ILE A 275 -23.64 -1.12 6.82
C ILE A 275 -24.81 -0.46 6.07
N GLU A 276 -25.78 0.13 6.76
CA GLU A 276 -26.91 0.82 6.11
C GLU A 276 -26.46 2.08 5.37
N ASN A 277 -25.52 2.84 5.92
CA ASN A 277 -25.00 4.06 5.30
C ASN A 277 -24.24 3.76 4.00
N LEU A 278 -23.59 2.59 3.90
CA LEU A 278 -22.94 2.13 2.67
C LEU A 278 -23.93 1.86 1.53
N ASN A 279 -25.24 1.82 1.81
CA ASN A 279 -26.30 1.68 0.83
C ASN A 279 -27.06 3.01 0.56
N SER A 280 -26.50 4.15 0.99
CA SER A 280 -27.06 5.48 0.73
C SER A 280 -26.71 6.01 -0.67
N SER A 281 -27.64 6.76 -1.28
CA SER A 281 -27.43 7.52 -2.52
C SER A 281 -26.76 8.88 -2.29
N ASP A 282 -26.38 9.22 -1.06
CA ASP A 282 -25.57 10.41 -0.74
C ASP A 282 -24.08 10.04 -0.72
N ALA A 283 -23.34 10.50 -1.73
CA ALA A 283 -21.92 10.23 -1.87
C ALA A 283 -21.11 10.78 -0.68
N SER A 284 -21.47 11.94 -0.12
CA SER A 284 -20.77 12.52 1.03
C SER A 284 -20.95 11.65 2.28
N LEU A 285 -22.17 11.14 2.50
CA LEU A 285 -22.44 10.22 3.61
C LEU A 285 -21.67 8.91 3.45
N VAL A 286 -21.66 8.33 2.25
CA VAL A 286 -20.92 7.10 1.96
C VAL A 286 -19.43 7.29 2.20
N VAL A 287 -18.82 8.37 1.67
CA VAL A 287 -17.40 8.66 1.86
C VAL A 287 -17.06 8.86 3.33
N LYS A 288 -17.84 9.67 4.06
CA LYS A 288 -17.67 9.85 5.50
C LYS A 288 -17.73 8.52 6.26
N THR A 289 -18.67 7.66 5.88
CA THR A 289 -18.85 6.33 6.48
C THR A 289 -17.63 5.44 6.22
N ILE A 290 -17.11 5.41 4.98
CA ILE A 290 -15.89 4.66 4.64
C ILE A 290 -14.71 5.15 5.50
N LEU A 291 -14.52 6.46 5.66
CA LEU A 291 -13.45 7.00 6.49
C LEU A 291 -13.59 6.62 7.97
N GLN A 292 -14.82 6.58 8.50
CA GLN A 292 -15.08 6.12 9.86
C GLN A 292 -14.74 4.64 10.04
N ILE A 293 -15.12 3.79 9.08
CA ILE A 293 -14.76 2.37 9.05
C ILE A 293 -13.24 2.20 9.04
N LEU A 294 -12.52 2.91 8.16
CA LEU A 294 -11.07 2.84 8.06
C LEU A 294 -10.38 3.24 9.38
N ASN A 295 -10.89 4.26 10.06
CA ASN A 295 -10.37 4.65 11.38
C ASN A 295 -10.63 3.60 12.45
N GLU A 296 -11.80 2.95 12.45
CA GLU A 296 -12.12 1.86 13.38
C GLU A 296 -11.19 0.67 13.15
N ILE A 297 -10.97 0.29 11.89
CA ILE A 297 -10.00 -0.75 11.52
C ILE A 297 -8.58 -0.39 12.00
N SER A 298 -8.13 0.84 11.78
CA SER A 298 -6.79 1.29 12.17
C SER A 298 -6.57 1.34 13.68
N ASN A 299 -7.61 1.41 14.50
CA ASN A 299 -7.48 1.37 15.96
C ASN A 299 -7.37 -0.06 16.51
N HIS A 300 -7.63 -1.07 15.68
CA HIS A 300 -7.59 -2.49 16.05
C HIS A 300 -6.39 -3.24 15.45
N VAL A 301 -5.52 -2.54 14.71
CA VAL A 301 -4.28 -3.05 14.11
C VAL A 301 -3.10 -2.30 14.73
#